data_AF-A0A7Y5WI67-F1
#
_entry.id   AF-A0A7Y5WI67-F1
#
_cell.length_a   1.000
_cell.length_b   1.000
_cell.length_c   1.000
_cell.angle_alpha   90.00
_cell.angle_beta   90.00
_cell.angle_gamma   90.00
#
_symmetry.space_group_name_H-M   'P 1'
#
loop_
_entity.id
_entity.type
_entity.pdbx_description
1 polymer ?
#
loop_
_entity_poly.entity_id
_entity_poly.type
_entity_poly.pdbx_seq_one_letter_code
_entity_poly.pdbx_strand_id
1 'polypeptide(L)'
;RGRAMAEASAVTPTGMAAVLGGDPDEVLATLETHGLTPANINGAGQVVAAGTLEQIEALRGAPPAKARVIPLQVAGAFHTHHMAPAVEALAGAAADITPSAPALRLLSNADGATVADGPDTVDRLVRQVSNPVRWDRCMETMLALGVTGLLELAPAGTLVGLAKRAMPGVETLAVKTPDDLEAARALVEAHRS
;
A
#
# COMPACT_ATOMS: atom_id res chain seq x y z
N ARG A 1 15.38 5.72 -2.40
CA ARG A 1 14.40 4.81 -1.76
C ARG A 1 14.80 3.34 -1.80
N GLY A 2 14.73 2.66 -2.96
CA GLY A 2 14.93 1.20 -3.04
C GLY A 2 16.22 0.69 -2.38
N ARG A 3 17.35 1.34 -2.64
CA ARG A 3 18.64 1.03 -2.00
C ARG A 3 18.60 1.12 -0.47
N ALA A 4 18.10 2.22 0.08
CA ALA A 4 18.01 2.41 1.54
C ALA A 4 17.11 1.37 2.21
N MET A 5 16.01 0.98 1.56
CA MET A 5 15.14 -0.10 2.08
C MET A 5 15.83 -1.46 2.02
N ALA A 6 16.59 -1.76 0.96
CA ALA A 6 17.37 -2.99 0.86
C ALA A 6 18.47 -3.07 1.94
N GLU A 7 19.17 -1.96 2.20
CA GLU A 7 20.16 -1.85 3.28
C GLU A 7 19.51 -2.06 4.65
N ALA A 8 18.36 -1.44 4.92
CA ALA A 8 17.60 -1.66 6.16
C ALA A 8 17.17 -3.13 6.32
N SER A 9 16.72 -3.77 5.24
CA SER A 9 16.36 -5.19 5.24
C SER A 9 17.55 -6.12 5.53
N ALA A 10 18.78 -5.71 5.25
CA ALA A 10 19.97 -6.51 5.52
C ALA A 10 20.36 -6.54 7.01
N VAL A 11 19.83 -5.62 7.83
CA VAL A 11 20.13 -5.53 9.27
C VAL A 11 19.52 -6.69 10.06
N THR A 12 18.31 -7.12 9.67
CA THR A 12 17.58 -8.20 10.37
C THR A 12 16.82 -9.04 9.34
N PRO A 13 16.93 -10.38 9.38
CA PRO A 13 16.13 -11.27 8.54
C PRO A 13 14.63 -11.05 8.77
N THR A 14 13.99 -10.39 7.82
CA THR A 14 12.57 -10.03 7.89
C THR A 14 11.89 -10.33 6.57
N GLY A 15 10.56 -10.33 6.56
CA GLY A 15 9.77 -10.62 5.37
C GLY A 15 8.34 -10.13 5.47
N MET A 16 7.57 -10.43 4.43
CA MET A 16 6.15 -10.11 4.36
C MET A 16 5.35 -11.32 3.87
N ALA A 17 4.10 -11.44 4.31
CA ALA A 17 3.16 -12.44 3.83
C ALA A 17 1.77 -11.83 3.61
N ALA A 18 1.17 -12.10 2.45
CA ALA A 18 -0.22 -11.75 2.21
C ALA A 18 -1.15 -12.70 2.99
N VAL A 19 -2.09 -12.10 3.71
CA VAL A 19 -3.20 -12.78 4.39
C VAL A 19 -4.47 -12.50 3.60
N LEU A 20 -5.04 -13.54 2.99
CA LEU A 20 -6.16 -13.46 2.07
C LEU A 20 -7.39 -14.16 2.65
N GLY A 21 -8.50 -13.42 2.79
CA GLY A 21 -9.72 -13.91 3.43
C GLY A 21 -9.64 -13.84 4.95
N GLY A 22 -10.56 -14.54 5.62
CA GLY A 22 -10.77 -14.43 7.07
C GLY A 22 -11.59 -13.20 7.46
N ASP A 23 -11.96 -13.16 8.73
CA ASP A 23 -12.55 -11.97 9.34
C ASP A 23 -11.46 -10.91 9.58
N PRO A 24 -11.66 -9.63 9.20
CA PRO A 24 -10.61 -8.60 9.35
C PRO A 24 -10.12 -8.42 10.78
N ASP A 25 -11.01 -8.45 11.78
CA ASP A 25 -10.63 -8.22 13.17
C ASP A 25 -9.88 -9.44 13.73
N GLU A 26 -10.31 -10.65 13.39
CA GLU A 26 -9.58 -11.89 13.74
C GLU A 26 -8.19 -11.95 13.11
N VAL A 27 -8.06 -11.48 11.85
CA VAL A 27 -6.77 -11.39 11.16
C VAL A 27 -5.84 -10.45 11.92
N LEU A 28 -6.29 -9.22 12.23
CA LEU A 28 -5.47 -8.23 12.93
C LEU A 28 -5.06 -8.72 14.33
N ALA A 29 -5.99 -9.30 15.09
CA ALA A 29 -5.69 -9.87 16.41
C ALA A 29 -4.67 -11.02 16.35
N THR A 30 -4.75 -11.85 15.31
CA THR A 30 -3.78 -12.93 15.08
C THR A 30 -2.39 -12.37 14.76
N LEU A 31 -2.31 -11.34 13.90
CA LEU A 31 -1.04 -10.68 13.60
C LEU A 31 -0.38 -10.10 14.85
N GLU A 32 -1.17 -9.41 15.68
CA GLU A 32 -0.71 -8.87 16.96
C GLU A 32 -0.18 -9.97 17.89
N THR A 33 -0.88 -11.10 17.99
CA THR A 33 -0.45 -12.26 18.80
C THR A 33 0.92 -12.80 18.38
N HIS A 34 1.24 -12.74 17.09
CA HIS A 34 2.55 -13.12 16.55
C HIS A 34 3.59 -11.98 16.57
N GLY A 35 3.23 -10.78 17.04
CA GLY A 35 4.07 -9.59 17.02
C GLY A 35 4.34 -9.06 15.60
N LEU A 36 3.46 -9.38 14.64
CA LEU A 36 3.54 -8.93 13.25
C LEU A 36 2.85 -7.58 13.08
N THR A 37 3.40 -6.75 12.19
CA THR A 37 2.75 -5.50 11.77
C THR A 37 1.83 -5.78 10.57
N PRO A 38 0.58 -5.26 10.56
CA PRO A 38 -0.24 -5.21 9.34
C PRO A 38 0.30 -4.13 8.39
N ALA A 39 1.44 -4.41 7.75
CA ALA A 39 2.18 -3.49 6.88
C ALA A 39 1.35 -2.94 5.71
N ASN A 40 0.37 -3.72 5.22
CA ASN A 40 -0.62 -3.22 4.27
C ASN A 40 -2.01 -3.65 4.70
N ILE A 41 -2.92 -2.69 4.82
CA ILE A 41 -4.35 -2.92 4.97
C ILE A 41 -4.98 -2.51 3.64
N ASN A 42 -5.15 -3.49 2.76
CA ASN A 42 -5.56 -3.23 1.38
C ASN A 42 -7.09 -3.19 1.20
N GLY A 43 -7.85 -3.59 2.22
CA GLY A 43 -9.29 -3.80 2.11
C GLY A 43 -9.63 -5.06 1.29
N ALA A 44 -10.91 -5.25 1.01
CA ALA A 44 -11.42 -6.41 0.24
C ALA A 44 -10.91 -7.78 0.74
N GLY A 45 -10.79 -7.94 2.07
CA GLY A 45 -10.30 -9.17 2.70
C GLY A 45 -8.81 -9.45 2.47
N GLN A 46 -7.99 -8.43 2.18
CA GLN A 46 -6.55 -8.57 2.01
C GLN A 46 -5.76 -7.69 2.98
N VAL A 47 -4.89 -8.32 3.76
CA VAL A 47 -3.88 -7.69 4.60
C VAL A 47 -2.51 -8.24 4.23
N VAL A 48 -1.43 -7.49 4.43
CA VAL A 48 -0.06 -8.00 4.36
C VAL A 48 0.57 -7.89 5.74
N ALA A 49 0.92 -9.04 6.30
CA ALA A 49 1.68 -9.14 7.53
C ALA A 49 3.18 -8.93 7.25
N ALA A 50 3.90 -8.30 8.18
CA ALA A 50 5.32 -8.09 8.07
C ALA A 50 6.01 -8.15 9.45
N GLY A 51 7.20 -8.72 9.48
CA GLY A 51 8.03 -8.88 10.68
C GLY A 51 9.21 -9.81 10.41
N THR A 52 9.74 -10.46 11.44
CA THR A 52 10.84 -11.42 11.28
C THR A 52 10.39 -12.67 10.53
N LEU A 53 11.35 -13.38 9.91
CA LEU A 53 11.03 -14.62 9.20
C LEU A 53 10.43 -15.68 10.12
N GLU A 54 10.85 -15.73 11.38
CA GLU A 54 10.30 -16.62 12.40
C GLU A 54 8.84 -16.29 12.71
N GLN A 55 8.49 -15.00 12.84
CA GLN A 55 7.11 -14.57 13.07
C GLN A 55 6.21 -14.91 11.87
N ILE A 56 6.71 -14.72 10.65
CA ILE A 56 5.98 -15.09 9.42
C ILE A 56 5.76 -16.61 9.36
N GLU A 57 6.75 -17.42 9.72
CA GLU A 57 6.58 -18.88 9.74
C GLU A 57 5.60 -19.32 10.85
N ALA A 58 5.62 -18.67 12.01
CA ALA A 58 4.65 -18.92 13.07
C ALA A 58 3.21 -18.62 12.62
N LEU A 59 2.99 -17.49 11.92
CA LEU A 59 1.69 -17.16 11.32
C LEU A 59 1.25 -18.19 10.28
N ARG A 60 2.18 -18.76 9.50
CA ARG A 60 1.85 -19.83 8.54
C ARG A 60 1.46 -21.14 9.23
N GLY A 61 2.06 -21.43 10.38
CA GLY A 61 1.72 -22.60 11.19
C GLY A 61 0.36 -22.47 11.90
N ALA A 62 -0.07 -21.24 12.20
CA ALA A 62 -1.33 -20.93 12.86
C ALA A 62 -2.07 -19.77 12.16
N PRO A 63 -2.56 -19.96 10.92
CA PRO A 63 -3.21 -18.89 10.18
C PRO A 63 -4.59 -18.55 10.77
N PRO A 64 -5.08 -17.31 10.59
CA PRO A 64 -6.45 -16.94 10.96
C PRO A 64 -7.48 -17.85 10.30
N ALA A 65 -8.62 -18.04 10.95
CA ALA A 65 -9.69 -18.90 10.42
C ALA A 65 -10.15 -18.41 9.04
N LYS A 66 -10.27 -19.35 8.08
CA LYS A 66 -10.67 -19.09 6.68
C LYS A 66 -9.74 -18.13 5.92
N ALA A 67 -8.55 -17.83 6.44
CA ALA A 67 -7.54 -17.05 5.75
C ALA A 67 -6.46 -17.95 5.14
N ARG A 68 -5.83 -17.47 4.07
CA ARG A 68 -4.64 -18.06 3.46
C ARG A 68 -3.45 -17.14 3.68
N VAL A 69 -2.32 -17.70 4.10
CA VAL A 69 -1.06 -16.96 4.31
C VAL A 69 -0.07 -17.32 3.20
N ILE A 70 0.37 -16.33 2.44
CA ILE A 70 1.23 -16.50 1.27
C ILE A 70 2.47 -15.60 1.40
N PRO A 71 3.68 -16.17 1.60
CA PRO A 71 4.92 -15.40 1.62
C PRO A 71 5.14 -14.60 0.35
N LEU A 72 5.59 -13.35 0.49
CA LEU A 72 5.92 -12.47 -0.63
C LEU A 72 7.42 -12.53 -0.94
N GLN A 73 7.77 -12.41 -2.22
CA GLN A 73 9.15 -12.34 -2.68
C GLN A 73 9.69 -10.91 -2.55
N VAL A 74 10.00 -10.50 -1.33
CA VAL A 74 10.50 -9.16 -1.00
C VAL A 74 11.73 -9.24 -0.12
N ALA A 75 12.54 -8.18 -0.13
CA ALA A 75 13.81 -8.15 0.58
C ALA A 75 13.68 -8.06 2.11
N GLY A 76 12.55 -7.54 2.64
CA GLY A 76 12.32 -7.47 4.09
C GLY A 76 10.93 -6.98 4.46
N ALA A 77 10.72 -6.72 5.76
CA ALA A 77 9.45 -6.23 6.33
C ALA A 77 9.24 -4.72 6.05
N PHE A 78 8.84 -4.37 4.83
CA PHE A 78 8.52 -2.99 4.47
C PHE A 78 7.32 -2.47 5.25
N HIS A 79 7.22 -1.14 5.39
CA HIS A 79 6.11 -0.47 6.09
C HIS A 79 6.02 -0.85 7.58
N THR A 80 7.17 -1.17 8.18
CA THR A 80 7.32 -1.47 9.60
C THR A 80 8.48 -0.70 10.20
N HIS A 81 8.59 -0.75 11.53
CA HIS A 81 9.72 -0.20 12.28
C HIS A 81 11.09 -0.75 11.83
N HIS A 82 11.18 -1.93 11.21
CA HIS A 82 12.43 -2.45 10.65
C HIS A 82 13.02 -1.54 9.55
N MET A 83 12.19 -0.70 8.93
CA MET A 83 12.63 0.29 7.93
C MET A 83 13.07 1.63 8.52
N ALA A 84 13.14 1.78 9.86
CA ALA A 84 13.60 3.02 10.50
C ALA A 84 14.95 3.54 9.95
N PRO A 85 15.98 2.69 9.70
CA PRO A 85 17.23 3.17 9.08
C PRO A 85 17.02 3.78 7.68
N ALA A 86 16.05 3.26 6.92
CA ALA A 86 15.74 3.79 5.58
C ALA A 86 15.07 5.16 5.64
N VAL A 87 14.36 5.49 6.74
CA VAL A 87 13.76 6.81 6.95
C VAL A 87 14.83 7.88 7.05
N GLU A 88 15.89 7.65 7.83
CA GLU A 88 17.00 8.60 7.99
C GLU A 88 17.69 8.86 6.65
N ALA A 89 18.03 7.81 5.92
CA ALA A 89 18.65 7.93 4.60
C ALA A 89 17.74 8.67 3.59
N LEU A 90 16.43 8.45 3.66
CA LEU A 90 15.45 9.13 2.80
C LEU A 90 15.26 10.60 3.19
N ALA A 91 15.24 10.92 4.49
CA ALA A 91 15.17 12.29 4.98
C ALA A 91 16.37 13.10 4.50
N GLY A 92 17.58 12.54 4.60
CA GLY A 92 18.79 13.19 4.08
C GLY A 92 18.72 13.43 2.57
N ALA A 93 18.26 12.46 1.79
CA ALA A 93 18.09 12.62 0.34
C ALA A 93 16.96 13.59 -0.04
N ALA A 94 15.96 13.76 0.82
CA ALA A 94 14.83 14.66 0.60
C ALA A 94 15.12 16.11 0.99
N ALA A 95 16.20 16.37 1.76
CA ALA A 95 16.53 17.69 2.28
C ALA A 95 16.73 18.76 1.19
N ASP A 96 17.23 18.34 0.02
CA ASP A 96 17.48 19.24 -1.12
C ASP A 96 16.28 19.39 -2.07
N ILE A 97 15.14 18.74 -1.76
CA ILE A 97 13.93 18.83 -2.56
C ILE A 97 13.12 20.05 -2.12
N THR A 98 12.75 20.91 -3.09
CA THR A 98 11.81 22.01 -2.87
C THR A 98 10.45 21.64 -3.49
N PRO A 99 9.53 21.03 -2.73
CA PRO A 99 8.26 20.54 -3.28
C PRO A 99 7.24 21.67 -3.43
N SER A 100 6.57 21.71 -4.58
CA SER A 100 5.35 22.51 -4.78
C SER A 100 4.13 21.78 -4.24
N ALA A 101 3.05 22.53 -3.96
CA ALA A 101 1.76 21.93 -3.64
C ALA A 101 1.27 21.03 -4.79
N PRO A 102 0.59 19.90 -4.50
CA PRO A 102 0.02 19.03 -5.52
C PRO A 102 -0.97 19.79 -6.41
N ALA A 103 -0.75 19.77 -7.73
CA ALA A 103 -1.67 20.40 -8.70
C ALA A 103 -3.01 19.66 -8.84
N LEU A 104 -2.99 18.36 -8.49
CA LEU A 104 -4.16 17.50 -8.40
C LEU A 104 -4.25 16.96 -6.98
N ARG A 105 -5.47 16.59 -6.57
CA ARG A 105 -5.70 15.97 -5.27
C ARG A 105 -4.84 14.72 -5.12
N LEU A 106 -4.02 14.70 -4.08
CA LEU A 106 -3.12 13.59 -3.75
C LEU A 106 -3.57 12.94 -2.44
N LEU A 107 -3.80 11.63 -2.44
CA LEU A 107 -4.11 10.86 -1.22
C LEU A 107 -2.85 10.26 -0.60
N SER A 108 -2.79 10.21 0.72
CA SER A 108 -1.69 9.60 1.47
C SER A 108 -2.03 8.18 1.91
N ASN A 109 -1.09 7.25 1.73
CA ASN A 109 -1.21 5.89 2.27
C ASN A 109 -1.12 5.84 3.80
N ALA A 110 -0.75 6.92 4.49
CA ALA A 110 -0.67 6.93 5.95
C ALA A 110 -2.06 6.82 6.59
N ASP A 111 -3.04 7.50 6.02
CA ASP A 111 -4.37 7.71 6.61
C ASP A 111 -5.51 7.75 5.58
N GLY A 112 -5.21 7.73 4.28
CA GLY A 112 -6.17 7.91 3.19
C GLY A 112 -6.53 9.36 2.90
N ALA A 113 -6.03 10.32 3.68
CA ALA A 113 -6.43 11.72 3.59
C ALA A 113 -5.78 12.44 2.39
N THR A 114 -6.40 13.55 1.99
CA THR A 114 -5.85 14.45 0.99
C THR A 114 -4.69 15.27 1.56
N VAL A 115 -3.59 15.34 0.83
CA VAL A 115 -2.43 16.17 1.17
C VAL A 115 -2.53 17.52 0.45
N ALA A 116 -2.34 18.62 1.19
CA ALA A 116 -2.57 19.97 0.68
C ALA A 116 -1.28 20.71 0.29
N ASP A 117 -0.14 20.39 0.91
CA ASP A 117 1.12 21.11 0.70
C ASP A 117 2.28 20.18 0.29
N GLY A 118 3.25 20.79 -0.38
CA GLY A 118 4.44 20.09 -0.88
C GLY A 118 5.32 19.51 0.23
N PRO A 119 5.67 20.30 1.27
CA PRO A 119 6.47 19.81 2.39
C PRO A 119 5.86 18.59 3.10
N ASP A 120 4.57 18.62 3.43
CA ASP A 120 3.83 17.49 4.03
C ASP A 120 3.82 16.27 3.09
N THR A 121 3.69 16.49 1.77
CA THR A 121 3.80 15.40 0.78
C THR A 121 5.14 14.67 0.90
N VAL A 122 6.25 15.41 0.96
CA VAL A 122 7.60 14.81 1.06
C VAL A 122 7.81 14.15 2.42
N ASP A 123 7.41 14.78 3.53
CA ASP A 123 7.53 14.18 4.87
C ASP A 123 6.75 12.86 4.97
N ARG A 124 5.51 12.84 4.48
CA ARG A 124 4.69 11.61 4.40
C ARG A 124 5.36 10.53 3.56
N LEU A 125 5.91 10.87 2.39
CA LEU A 125 6.62 9.89 1.54
C LEU A 125 7.86 9.30 2.23
N VAL A 126 8.62 10.11 2.96
CA VAL A 126 9.80 9.67 3.72
C VAL A 126 9.36 8.73 4.85
N ARG A 127 8.37 9.12 5.65
CA ARG A 127 7.88 8.31 6.77
C ARG A 127 7.20 7.03 6.32
N GLN A 128 6.53 7.04 5.17
CA GLN A 128 5.71 5.92 4.68
C GLN A 128 6.48 4.60 4.58
N VAL A 129 7.80 4.62 4.33
CA VAL A 129 8.58 3.38 4.23
C VAL A 129 8.60 2.56 5.52
N SER A 130 8.34 3.21 6.66
CA SER A 130 8.31 2.60 8.00
C SER A 130 6.92 2.53 8.62
N ASN A 131 5.90 3.01 7.91
CA ASN A 131 4.52 3.07 8.41
C ASN A 131 3.58 2.24 7.53
N PRO A 132 2.54 1.62 8.11
CA PRO A 132 1.53 0.85 7.38
C PRO A 132 0.91 1.60 6.20
N VAL A 133 0.56 0.85 5.16
CA VAL A 133 -0.18 1.33 3.99
C VAL A 133 -1.68 1.12 4.21
N ARG A 134 -2.44 2.22 4.28
CA ARG A 134 -3.90 2.26 4.45
C ARG A 134 -4.62 2.46 3.12
N TRP A 135 -4.46 1.49 2.22
CA TRP A 135 -5.13 1.54 0.92
C TRP A 135 -6.66 1.38 1.05
N ASP A 136 -7.12 0.67 2.07
CA ASP A 136 -8.51 0.66 2.52
C ASP A 136 -9.08 2.09 2.68
N ARG A 137 -8.35 2.95 3.41
CA ARG A 137 -8.74 4.34 3.65
C ARG A 137 -8.63 5.22 2.40
N CYS A 138 -7.65 4.96 1.53
CA CYS A 138 -7.58 5.62 0.23
C CYS A 138 -8.83 5.31 -0.61
N MET A 139 -9.27 4.06 -0.66
CA MET A 139 -10.49 3.67 -1.37
C MET A 139 -11.76 4.27 -0.75
N GLU A 140 -11.87 4.26 0.58
CA GLU A 140 -12.98 4.94 1.30
C GLU A 140 -13.05 6.43 0.92
N THR A 141 -11.90 7.11 0.91
CA THR A 141 -11.82 8.52 0.54
C THR A 141 -12.18 8.76 -0.92
N MET A 142 -11.73 7.90 -1.84
CA MET A 142 -12.13 7.97 -3.26
C MET A 142 -13.64 7.83 -3.44
N LEU A 143 -14.28 6.89 -2.74
CA LEU A 143 -15.73 6.73 -2.76
C LEU A 143 -16.46 7.95 -2.18
N ALA A 144 -15.98 8.49 -1.06
CA ALA A 144 -16.56 9.68 -0.45
C ALA A 144 -16.45 10.93 -1.35
N LEU A 145 -15.41 10.99 -2.18
CA LEU A 145 -15.21 12.04 -3.18
C LEU A 145 -16.07 11.85 -4.44
N GLY A 146 -16.83 10.75 -4.55
CA GLY A 146 -17.68 10.46 -5.69
C GLY A 146 -16.91 10.00 -6.93
N VAL A 147 -15.75 9.34 -6.76
CA VAL A 147 -15.00 8.77 -7.89
C VAL A 147 -15.86 7.73 -8.62
N THR A 148 -16.07 7.92 -9.92
CA THR A 148 -16.84 7.02 -10.79
C THR A 148 -15.98 6.17 -11.72
N GLY A 149 -14.72 6.57 -11.93
CA GLY A 149 -13.76 5.86 -12.77
C GLY A 149 -12.36 5.80 -12.13
N LEU A 150 -11.69 4.66 -12.24
CA LEU A 150 -10.34 4.42 -11.70
C LEU A 150 -9.41 3.84 -12.76
N LEU A 151 -8.27 4.51 -12.94
CA LEU A 151 -7.18 4.07 -13.82
C LEU A 151 -5.99 3.61 -12.98
N GLU A 152 -5.51 2.39 -13.22
CA GLU A 152 -4.23 1.92 -12.71
C GLU A 152 -3.19 1.97 -13.82
N LEU A 153 -2.09 2.67 -13.58
CA LEU A 153 -0.99 2.83 -14.53
C LEU A 153 -0.01 1.66 -14.47
N ALA A 154 0.71 1.44 -15.57
CA ALA A 154 1.63 0.31 -15.71
C ALA A 154 2.77 0.33 -14.67
N PRO A 155 3.19 -0.84 -14.14
CA PRO A 155 2.60 -2.17 -14.33
C PRO A 155 1.29 -2.34 -13.54
N ALA A 156 0.18 -2.59 -14.24
CA ALA A 156 -1.16 -2.57 -13.67
C ALA A 156 -1.76 -3.97 -13.44
N GLY A 157 -2.62 -4.09 -12.42
CA GLY A 157 -3.56 -5.19 -12.24
C GLY A 157 -4.01 -5.39 -10.79
N THR A 158 -3.14 -5.12 -9.82
CA THR A 158 -3.43 -5.40 -8.40
C THR A 158 -4.41 -4.39 -7.84
N LEU A 159 -4.21 -3.09 -8.07
CA LEU A 159 -5.07 -2.05 -7.51
C LEU A 159 -6.46 -2.07 -8.16
N VAL A 160 -6.55 -2.30 -9.48
CA VAL A 160 -7.84 -2.54 -10.16
C VAL A 160 -8.52 -3.78 -9.60
N GLY A 161 -7.78 -4.84 -9.32
CA GLY A 161 -8.33 -6.05 -8.69
C GLY A 161 -8.92 -5.77 -7.30
N LEU A 162 -8.25 -4.95 -6.49
CA LEU A 162 -8.75 -4.50 -5.18
C LEU A 162 -9.97 -3.60 -5.32
N ALA A 163 -9.90 -2.58 -6.18
CA ALA A 163 -10.98 -1.64 -6.45
C ALA A 163 -12.26 -2.35 -6.90
N LYS A 164 -12.17 -3.33 -7.82
CA LYS A 164 -13.32 -4.13 -8.27
C LYS A 164 -14.07 -4.82 -7.13
N ARG A 165 -13.39 -5.16 -6.02
CA ARG A 165 -14.01 -5.81 -4.85
C ARG A 165 -14.49 -4.79 -3.82
N ALA A 166 -13.79 -3.68 -3.64
CA ALA A 166 -14.04 -2.71 -2.57
C ALA A 166 -14.84 -1.46 -2.99
N MET A 167 -14.93 -1.18 -4.30
CA MET A 167 -15.53 0.03 -4.87
C MET A 167 -16.62 -0.33 -5.88
N PRO A 168 -17.75 -0.94 -5.44
CA PRO A 168 -18.81 -1.33 -6.35
C PRO A 168 -19.40 -0.13 -7.08
N GLY A 169 -19.60 -0.26 -8.39
CA GLY A 169 -20.13 0.81 -9.25
C GLY A 169 -19.07 1.76 -9.83
N VAL A 170 -17.80 1.63 -9.42
CA VAL A 170 -16.69 2.38 -10.02
C VAL A 170 -16.16 1.62 -11.24
N GLU A 171 -16.14 2.27 -12.40
CA GLU A 171 -15.54 1.70 -13.61
C GLU A 171 -14.02 1.67 -13.44
N THR A 172 -13.37 0.57 -13.84
CA THR A 172 -11.93 0.37 -13.62
C THR A 172 -11.23 -0.04 -14.90
N LEU A 173 -10.06 0.54 -15.18
CA LEU A 173 -9.19 0.13 -16.28
C LEU A 173 -7.73 0.01 -15.81
N ALA A 174 -7.08 -1.08 -16.22
CA ALA A 174 -5.67 -1.32 -16.00
C ALA A 174 -4.88 -1.03 -17.28
N VAL A 175 -4.02 -0.02 -17.27
CA VAL A 175 -3.15 0.32 -18.40
C VAL A 175 -1.86 -0.49 -18.29
N LYS A 176 -1.68 -1.49 -19.17
CA LYS A 176 -0.55 -2.43 -19.15
C LYS A 176 0.42 -2.18 -20.29
N THR A 177 -0.10 -1.83 -21.47
CA THR A 177 0.69 -1.55 -22.67
C THR A 177 0.21 -0.25 -23.33
N PRO A 178 0.97 0.30 -24.30
CA PRO A 178 0.50 1.44 -25.08
C PRO A 178 -0.84 1.22 -25.80
N ASP A 179 -1.21 -0.03 -26.10
CA ASP A 179 -2.48 -0.35 -26.76
C ASP A 179 -3.70 -0.04 -25.88
N ASP A 180 -3.51 0.02 -24.55
CA ASP A 180 -4.57 0.35 -23.59
C ASP A 180 -4.85 1.87 -23.51
N LEU A 181 -4.01 2.71 -24.12
CA LEU A 181 -4.10 4.18 -23.98
C LEU A 181 -5.38 4.76 -24.58
N GLU A 182 -5.92 4.14 -25.64
CA GLU A 182 -7.16 4.61 -26.25
C GLU A 182 -8.36 4.34 -25.33
N ALA A 183 -8.41 3.15 -24.73
CA ALA A 183 -9.42 2.84 -23.71
C ALA A 183 -9.27 3.75 -22.47
N ALA A 184 -8.04 4.07 -22.07
CA ALA A 184 -7.80 4.99 -20.96
C ALA A 184 -8.31 6.40 -21.27
N ARG A 185 -8.07 6.89 -22.50
CA ARG A 185 -8.60 8.18 -22.95
C ARG A 185 -10.12 8.20 -22.95
N ALA A 186 -10.75 7.14 -23.46
CA ALA A 186 -12.21 7.01 -23.48
C ALA A 186 -12.80 7.04 -22.05
N LEU A 187 -12.17 6.32 -21.11
CA LEU A 187 -12.58 6.33 -19.70
C LEU A 187 -12.44 7.73 -19.08
N VAL A 188 -11.33 8.43 -19.31
CA VAL A 188 -11.14 9.81 -18.82
C VAL A 188 -12.22 10.74 -19.36
N GLU A 189 -12.58 10.63 -20.64
CA GLU A 189 -13.60 11.46 -21.25
C GLU A 189 -15.00 11.17 -20.67
N ALA A 190 -15.34 9.90 -20.47
CA ALA A 190 -16.63 9.47 -19.92
C ALA A 190 -16.87 9.94 -18.46
N HIS A 191 -15.79 10.19 -17.71
CA HIS A 191 -15.85 10.64 -16.31
C HIS A 191 -15.35 12.07 -16.10
N ARG A 192 -15.20 12.85 -17.18
CA ARG A 192 -14.94 14.28 -17.07
C ARG A 192 -16.20 14.95 -16.51
N SER A 193 -16.10 15.48 -15.30
CA SER A 193 -17.14 16.34 -14.71
C SER A 193 -16.92 17.80 -15.09
#